data_AF-A0A1I3EEW1-F1
#
_entry.id   AF-A0A1I3EEW1-F1
#
_cell.length_a   1.000
_cell.length_b   1.000
_cell.length_c   1.000
_cell.angle_alpha   90.00
_cell.angle_beta   90.00
_cell.angle_gamma   90.00
#
_symmetry.space_group_name_H-M   'P 1'
#
loop_
_entity.id
_entity.type
_entity.pdbx_description
1 polymer ?
#
loop_
_entity_poly.entity_id
_entity_poly.type
_entity_poly.pdbx_seq_one_letter_code
_entity_poly.pdbx_strand_id
1 'polypeptide(L)'
;MASSKEYLDFILEQLSDLDDISYKAMMGEYIIYYKGKIVGGIYDDRFLVKNAKAAKEMMPDGSLELPYEGAKEMLLVDEVDNREFLKELLDAMYDELPEPKKKK
;
A
#
# COMPACT_ATOMS: atom_id res chain seq x y z
N MET A 1 -7.14 4.27 15.37
CA MET A 1 -6.20 5.34 15.78
C MET A 1 -5.75 6.11 14.54
N ALA A 2 -5.21 7.33 14.72
CA ALA A 2 -4.46 7.99 13.65
C ALA A 2 -3.10 7.31 13.49
N SER A 3 -2.63 7.14 12.26
CA SER A 3 -1.31 6.56 12.00
C SER A 3 -0.21 7.56 12.30
N SER A 4 0.89 7.08 12.87
CA SER A 4 2.02 7.91 13.25
C SER A 4 2.81 8.32 12.01
N LYS A 5 3.31 9.56 12.00
CA LYS A 5 4.17 10.03 10.92
C LYS A 5 5.48 9.22 10.85
N GLU A 6 5.95 8.72 11.99
CA GLU A 6 7.14 7.86 12.10
C GLU A 6 6.97 6.55 11.31
N TYR A 7 5.80 5.89 11.43
CA TYR A 7 5.53 4.67 10.67
C TYR A 7 5.40 4.96 9.17
N LEU A 8 4.79 6.08 8.79
CA LEU A 8 4.80 6.53 7.40
C LEU A 8 6.23 6.68 6.87
N ASP A 9 7.09 7.37 7.59
CA ASP A 9 8.48 7.60 7.18
C ASP A 9 9.24 6.29 7.02
N PHE A 10 9.04 5.36 7.96
CA PHE A 10 9.57 3.99 7.86
C PHE A 10 9.10 3.30 6.58
N ILE A 11 7.79 3.26 6.30
CA ILE A 11 7.28 2.64 5.08
C ILE A 11 7.84 3.32 3.83
N LEU A 12 7.91 4.66 3.79
CA LEU A 12 8.49 5.38 2.66
C LEU A 12 9.97 5.05 2.45
N GLU A 13 10.72 4.87 3.54
CA GLU A 13 12.12 4.43 3.47
C GLU A 13 12.24 3.02 2.91
N GLN A 14 11.37 2.08 3.31
CA GLN A 14 11.35 0.73 2.76
C GLN A 14 10.95 0.71 1.27
N LEU A 15 10.09 1.64 0.86
CA LEU A 15 9.64 1.82 -0.52
C LEU A 15 10.60 2.68 -1.36
N SER A 16 11.71 3.15 -0.80
CA SER A 16 12.64 4.05 -1.51
C SER A 16 13.34 3.41 -2.71
N ASP A 17 13.36 2.06 -2.78
CA ASP A 17 13.85 1.28 -3.92
C ASP A 17 12.91 1.27 -5.14
N LEU A 18 11.70 1.81 -4.99
CA LEU A 18 10.70 1.96 -6.04
C LEU A 18 10.69 3.40 -6.55
N ASP A 19 10.62 3.53 -7.87
CA ASP A 19 10.53 4.83 -8.54
C ASP A 19 9.09 5.38 -8.47
N ASP A 20 8.96 6.70 -8.34
CA ASP A 20 7.66 7.41 -8.33
C ASP A 20 6.70 6.97 -7.20
N ILE A 21 7.25 6.76 -5.99
CA ILE A 21 6.45 6.60 -4.77
C ILE A 21 6.06 7.98 -4.22
N SER A 22 4.79 8.13 -3.87
CA SER A 22 4.24 9.35 -3.27
C SER A 22 3.17 9.00 -2.26
N TYR A 23 2.85 9.90 -1.35
CA TYR A 23 1.80 9.68 -0.36
C TYR A 23 0.84 10.87 -0.25
N LYS A 24 -0.35 10.63 0.28
CA LYS A 24 -1.33 11.66 0.60
C LYS A 24 -1.93 11.40 1.97
N ALA A 25 -1.77 12.36 2.87
CA ALA A 25 -2.45 12.32 4.17
C ALA A 25 -3.95 12.63 4.01
N MET A 26 -4.81 11.82 4.62
CA MET A 26 -6.26 12.02 4.63
C MET A 26 -6.83 11.54 5.97
N MET A 27 -7.48 12.43 6.73
CA MET A 27 -8.16 12.10 8.00
C MET A 27 -7.31 11.37 9.06
N GLY A 28 -5.99 11.57 9.07
CA GLY A 28 -5.07 10.92 10.03
C GLY A 28 -4.50 9.58 9.54
N GLU A 29 -4.79 9.21 8.30
CA GLU A 29 -4.27 8.04 7.60
C GLU A 29 -3.47 8.50 6.38
N TYR A 30 -2.71 7.59 5.77
CA TYR A 30 -1.88 7.91 4.61
C TYR A 30 -2.20 7.00 3.45
N ILE A 31 -2.44 7.58 2.28
CA ILE A 31 -2.65 6.83 1.04
C ILE A 31 -1.32 6.80 0.29
N ILE A 32 -0.86 5.62 -0.12
CA ILE A 32 0.38 5.44 -0.88
C ILE A 32 0.05 5.29 -2.37
N TYR A 33 0.82 6.02 -3.17
CA TYR A 33 0.79 6.05 -4.62
C TYR A 33 2.10 5.49 -5.16
N TYR A 34 2.01 4.69 -6.22
CA TYR A 34 3.15 4.18 -6.98
C TYR A 34 2.89 4.46 -8.46
N LYS A 35 3.79 5.16 -9.14
CA LYS A 35 3.65 5.53 -10.57
C LYS A 35 2.29 6.21 -10.85
N GLY A 36 1.88 7.08 -9.93
CA GLY A 36 0.59 7.78 -9.95
C GLY A 36 -0.66 6.94 -9.63
N LYS A 37 -0.57 5.61 -9.44
CA LYS A 37 -1.69 4.74 -9.06
C LYS A 37 -1.78 4.53 -7.55
N ILE A 38 -3.00 4.36 -7.03
CA ILE A 38 -3.21 4.03 -5.60
C ILE A 38 -2.97 2.53 -5.41
N VAL A 39 -1.85 2.21 -4.76
CA VAL A 39 -1.46 0.84 -4.38
C VAL A 39 -2.08 0.41 -3.06
N GLY A 40 -2.19 1.34 -2.11
CA GLY A 40 -2.56 1.03 -0.74
C GLY A 40 -2.53 2.26 0.16
N GLY A 41 -2.36 2.02 1.44
CA GLY A 41 -2.26 3.05 2.46
C GLY A 41 -1.83 2.50 3.80
N ILE A 42 -1.60 3.41 4.73
CA ILE A 42 -1.28 3.15 6.12
C ILE A 42 -2.49 3.51 6.96
N TYR A 43 -2.97 2.52 7.70
CA TYR A 43 -4.18 2.56 8.49
C TYR A 43 -3.90 1.93 9.85
N ASP A 44 -4.09 2.68 10.93
CA ASP A 44 -3.81 2.20 12.29
C ASP A 44 -2.37 1.67 12.45
N ASP A 45 -1.37 2.38 11.88
CA ASP A 45 0.04 1.96 11.84
C ASP A 45 0.27 0.58 11.18
N ARG A 46 -0.59 0.21 10.23
CA ARG A 46 -0.45 -0.99 9.39
C ARG A 46 -0.42 -0.64 7.93
N PHE A 47 0.49 -1.25 7.18
CA PHE A 47 0.54 -1.09 5.73
C PHE A 47 -0.43 -2.06 5.05
N LEU A 48 -1.47 -1.49 4.42
CA LEU A 48 -2.49 -2.24 3.70
C LEU A 48 -2.40 -1.93 2.21
N VAL A 49 -2.34 -2.97 1.38
CA VAL A 49 -2.35 -2.85 -0.08
C VAL A 49 -3.66 -3.37 -0.66
N LYS A 50 -4.04 -2.90 -1.84
CA LYS A 50 -5.23 -3.43 -2.51
C LYS A 50 -5.14 -4.94 -2.71
N ASN A 51 -6.30 -5.58 -2.63
CA ASN A 51 -6.50 -6.99 -2.90
C ASN A 51 -6.34 -7.30 -4.41
N ALA A 52 -5.11 -7.20 -4.90
CA ALA A 52 -4.70 -7.59 -6.24
C ALA A 52 -4.41 -9.10 -6.28
N LYS A 53 -4.55 -9.74 -7.44
CA LYS A 53 -4.32 -11.18 -7.57
C LYS A 53 -2.84 -11.50 -7.34
N ALA A 54 -1.95 -10.68 -7.89
CA ALA A 54 -0.51 -10.77 -7.67
C ALA A 54 -0.16 -10.68 -6.18
N ALA A 55 -0.77 -9.74 -5.45
CA ALA A 55 -0.54 -9.61 -4.01
C ALA A 55 -1.01 -10.85 -3.22
N LYS A 56 -2.13 -11.47 -3.62
CA LYS A 56 -2.58 -12.76 -3.05
C LYS A 56 -1.68 -13.93 -3.41
N GLU A 57 -1.12 -13.96 -4.61
CA GLU A 57 -0.20 -15.03 -5.02
C GLU A 57 1.13 -14.93 -4.26
N MET A 58 1.60 -13.72 -3.97
CA MET A 58 2.80 -13.49 -3.16
C MET A 58 2.55 -13.67 -1.65
N MET A 59 1.36 -13.31 -1.17
CA MET A 59 0.94 -13.45 0.23
C MET A 59 -0.32 -14.30 0.32
N PRO A 60 -0.24 -15.62 0.09
CA PRO A 60 -1.41 -16.50 0.18
C PRO A 60 -1.98 -16.53 1.60
N ASP A 61 -1.12 -16.38 2.61
CA ASP A 61 -1.47 -16.26 4.04
C ASP A 61 -1.73 -14.80 4.48
N GLY A 62 -1.69 -13.85 3.55
CA GLY A 62 -1.93 -12.43 3.83
C GLY A 62 -3.34 -12.21 4.36
N SER A 63 -3.45 -11.59 5.54
CA SER A 63 -4.75 -11.30 6.15
C SER A 63 -5.48 -10.20 5.38
N LEU A 64 -6.74 -10.45 5.03
CA LEU A 64 -7.61 -9.42 4.46
C LEU A 64 -8.21 -8.60 5.59
N GLU A 65 -7.86 -7.33 5.63
CA GLU A 65 -8.28 -6.39 6.63
C GLU A 65 -9.04 -5.22 6.03
N LEU A 66 -9.96 -4.67 6.82
CA LEU A 66 -10.69 -3.46 6.46
C LEU A 66 -9.95 -2.25 7.06
N PRO A 67 -9.54 -1.26 6.25
CA PRO A 67 -8.89 -0.06 6.78
C PRO A 67 -9.82 0.71 7.73
N TYR A 68 -11.12 0.74 7.44
CA TYR A 68 -12.17 1.29 8.29
C TYR A 68 -13.52 0.65 7.96
N GLU A 69 -14.51 0.83 8.84
CA GLU A 69 -15.84 0.26 8.67
C GLU A 69 -16.50 0.72 7.36
N GLY A 70 -16.94 -0.23 6.52
CA GLY A 70 -17.54 0.05 5.21
C GLY A 70 -16.55 0.28 4.07
N ALA A 71 -15.24 0.20 4.31
CA ALA A 71 -14.23 0.18 3.25
C ALA A 71 -14.20 -1.16 2.51
N LYS A 72 -13.41 -1.23 1.44
CA LYS A 72 -13.08 -2.51 0.79
C LYS A 72 -11.94 -3.19 1.53
N GLU A 73 -12.00 -4.52 1.57
CA GLU A 73 -10.92 -5.36 2.10
C GLU A 73 -9.62 -5.10 1.34
N MET A 74 -8.54 -4.95 2.10
CA MET A 74 -7.17 -4.76 1.66
C MET A 74 -6.31 -5.87 2.27
N LEU A 75 -5.21 -6.21 1.62
CA LEU A 75 -4.24 -7.17 2.16
C LEU A 75 -3.32 -6.46 3.14
N LEU A 76 -3.21 -7.00 4.34
CA LEU A 76 -2.19 -6.63 5.31
C LEU A 76 -0.84 -7.12 4.82
N VAL A 77 0.12 -6.21 4.73
CA VAL A 77 1.51 -6.53 4.44
C VAL A 77 2.26 -6.60 5.77
N ASP A 78 2.61 -7.81 6.18
CA ASP A 78 3.39 -8.05 7.41
C ASP A 78 4.90 -7.90 7.16
N GLU A 79 5.35 -8.32 5.98
CA GLU A 79 6.76 -8.28 5.51
C GLU A 79 7.18 -6.87 5.04
N VAL A 80 6.90 -5.83 5.83
CA VAL A 80 7.29 -4.44 5.52
C VAL A 80 8.78 -4.17 5.72
N ASP A 81 9.51 -5.03 6.42
CA ASP A 81 10.95 -4.90 6.64
C ASP A 81 11.77 -5.36 5.41
N ASN A 82 11.13 -6.09 4.48
CA ASN A 82 11.77 -6.65 3.30
C ASN A 82 11.53 -5.77 2.06
N ARG A 83 12.52 -4.92 1.75
CA ARG A 83 12.46 -3.98 0.60
C ARG A 83 12.31 -4.66 -0.75
N GLU A 84 13.04 -5.76 -0.96
CA GLU A 84 12.98 -6.52 -2.21
C GLU A 84 11.58 -7.10 -2.41
N PHE A 85 11.01 -7.68 -1.35
CA PHE A 85 9.65 -8.18 -1.35
C PHE A 85 8.61 -7.08 -1.64
N LEU A 86 8.70 -5.93 -0.96
CA LEU A 86 7.78 -4.81 -1.19
C LEU A 86 7.86 -4.29 -2.63
N LYS A 87 9.07 -4.26 -3.20
CA LYS A 87 9.29 -3.87 -4.59
C LYS A 87 8.61 -4.83 -5.56
N GLU A 88 8.85 -6.12 -5.42
CA GLU A 88 8.21 -7.14 -6.25
C GLU A 88 6.69 -7.14 -6.08
N LEU A 89 6.20 -7.00 -4.85
CA LEU A 89 4.77 -6.91 -4.53
C LEU A 89 4.09 -5.76 -5.26
N LEU A 90 4.65 -4.56 -5.13
CA LEU A 90 4.07 -3.36 -5.72
C LEU A 90 4.20 -3.35 -7.25
N ASP A 91 5.30 -3.87 -7.80
CA ASP A 91 5.46 -3.97 -9.26
C ASP A 91 4.52 -5.03 -9.86
N ALA A 92 4.39 -6.19 -9.22
CA ALA A 92 3.49 -7.26 -9.67
C ALA A 92 2.02 -6.82 -9.64
N MET A 93 1.58 -6.10 -8.59
CA MET A 93 0.22 -5.59 -8.54
C MET A 93 -0.03 -4.36 -9.43
N TYR A 94 1.02 -3.62 -9.81
CA TYR A 94 0.88 -2.35 -10.53
C TYR A 94 0.11 -2.49 -11.86
N ASP A 95 0.32 -3.60 -12.58
CA ASP A 95 -0.38 -3.88 -13.84
C ASP A 95 -1.89 -4.10 -13.61
N GLU A 96 -2.26 -4.73 -12.50
CA GLU A 96 -3.65 -5.00 -12.12
C GLU A 96 -4.37 -3.78 -11.52
N LEU A 97 -3.61 -2.77 -11.08
CA LEU A 97 -4.18 -1.60 -10.46
C LEU A 97 -4.89 -0.71 -11.48
N PRO A 98 -6.07 -0.16 -11.10
CA PRO A 98 -6.82 0.72 -12.00
C PRO A 98 -5.97 1.92 -12.39
N GLU A 99 -5.97 2.24 -13.68
CA GLU A 99 -5.24 3.38 -14.20
C GLU A 99 -5.62 4.67 -13.47
N PRO A 100 -4.65 5.57 -13.23
CA PRO A 100 -4.95 6.83 -12.62
C PRO A 100 -5.88 7.59 -13.59
N LYS A 101 -7.03 8.06 -13.09
CA LYS A 101 -7.94 8.86 -13.91
C LYS A 101 -7.14 10.04 -14.47
N LYS A 102 -6.91 10.07 -15.79
CA LYS A 102 -6.33 11.22 -16.48
C LYS A 102 -7.22 12.42 -16.15
N LYS A 103 -6.72 13.34 -15.33
CA LYS A 103 -7.39 14.64 -15.13
C LYS A 103 -7.27 15.39 -16.46
N LYS A 104 -8.41 15.60 -17.11
CA LYS A 104 -8.55 16.57 -18.21
C LYS A 104 -8.51 17.99 -17.65
#